data_AF-A0A0E9MSM3-F1
#
_entry.id   AF-A0A0E9MSM3-F1
#
_cell.length_a   1.000
_cell.length_b   1.000
_cell.length_c   1.000
_cell.angle_alpha   90.00
_cell.angle_beta   90.00
_cell.angle_gamma   90.00
#
_symmetry.space_group_name_H-M   'P 1'
#
loop_
_entity.id
_entity.type
_entity.pdbx_description
1 polymer ?
#
loop_
_entity_poly.entity_id
_entity_poly.type
_entity_poly.pdbx_seq_one_letter_code
_entity_poly.pdbx_strand_id
1 'polypeptide(L)'
;MKKIMLFTAAVALPTAAQAAQFVTTRDIVAGTPTIYGQLYTGPQLGLRGAAGDGGRDAFDTYGYYTSDAPGGLQLTRRAEAFADQNLYRWFDTFTNTTGATITTTVRFTGDLGSDSLTSIRASGAGFMVTCQFNGACSSDPVVAAVSSNIGFGTSGLTAGSHASNDRYFTDFALTVRPGESVGLLNFAFLASDNAGTNANDLALAIAKAQDLRTNPFVDGLTLAQQRTVVNFDLGLPPVQGVPEPATWAMMIGGFGLLGAAARRRNRIVAMSA
;
A
#
# COMPACT_ATOMS: atom_id res chain seq x y z
N MET A 1 -25.25 7.93 -32.00
CA MET A 1 -24.55 6.97 -31.12
C MET A 1 -23.21 6.64 -31.74
N LYS A 2 -22.12 7.27 -31.26
CA LYS A 2 -20.75 7.06 -31.79
C LYS A 2 -20.16 5.83 -31.11
N LYS A 3 -19.90 4.77 -31.88
CA LYS A 3 -19.15 3.59 -31.42
C LYS A 3 -17.67 3.97 -31.37
N ILE A 4 -17.11 4.03 -30.18
CA ILE A 4 -15.66 4.14 -29.96
C ILE A 4 -15.10 2.72 -30.08
N MET A 5 -14.33 2.47 -31.14
CA MET A 5 -13.53 1.25 -31.28
C MET A 5 -12.28 1.40 -30.41
N LEU A 6 -12.13 0.56 -29.38
CA LEU A 6 -10.85 0.36 -28.71
C LEU A 6 -9.95 -0.47 -29.64
N PHE A 7 -8.81 0.08 -30.03
CA PHE A 7 -7.71 -0.69 -30.61
C PHE A 7 -6.79 -1.15 -29.47
N THR A 8 -6.83 -2.44 -29.17
CA THR A 8 -5.86 -3.09 -28.28
C THR A 8 -4.58 -3.35 -29.08
N ALA A 9 -3.54 -2.54 -28.87
CA ALA A 9 -2.21 -2.84 -29.39
C ALA A 9 -1.55 -3.86 -28.46
N ALA A 10 -1.62 -5.15 -28.82
CA ALA A 10 -0.82 -6.17 -28.18
C ALA A 10 0.63 -6.02 -28.64
N VAL A 11 1.50 -5.49 -27.78
CA VAL A 11 2.95 -5.51 -28.00
C VAL A 11 3.40 -6.96 -27.80
N ALA A 12 3.73 -7.65 -28.90
CA ALA A 12 4.31 -8.98 -28.84
C ALA A 12 5.76 -8.87 -28.32
N LEU A 13 5.98 -9.30 -27.09
CA LEU A 13 7.32 -9.48 -26.54
C LEU A 13 7.95 -10.76 -27.13
N PRO A 14 9.24 -10.77 -27.47
CA PRO A 14 9.91 -11.95 -27.99
C PRO A 14 9.93 -13.06 -26.93
N THR A 15 9.50 -14.27 -27.32
CA THR A 15 9.51 -15.46 -26.47
C THR A 15 10.88 -16.13 -26.48
N ALA A 16 11.89 -15.50 -25.87
CA ALA A 16 12.99 -16.28 -25.33
C ALA A 16 12.46 -17.02 -24.09
N ALA A 17 12.88 -18.27 -23.87
CA ALA A 17 12.54 -18.99 -22.64
C ALA A 17 13.16 -18.24 -21.45
N GLN A 18 12.36 -17.40 -20.79
CA GLN A 18 12.78 -16.70 -19.57
C GLN A 18 13.01 -17.73 -18.48
N ALA A 19 14.11 -17.61 -17.74
CA ALA A 19 14.35 -18.48 -16.60
C ALA A 19 13.23 -18.26 -15.55
N ALA A 20 12.98 -19.28 -14.72
CA ALA A 20 12.01 -19.12 -13.65
C ALA A 20 12.46 -17.99 -12.70
N GLN A 21 11.56 -17.09 -12.35
CA GLN A 21 11.82 -16.03 -11.39
C GLN A 21 12.06 -16.59 -9.99
N PHE A 22 12.84 -15.85 -9.21
CA PHE A 22 12.85 -15.95 -7.76
C PHE A 22 11.43 -15.78 -7.21
N VAL A 23 11.18 -16.36 -6.03
CA VAL A 23 9.88 -16.30 -5.36
C VAL A 23 10.09 -15.81 -3.94
N THR A 24 9.47 -14.68 -3.58
CA THR A 24 9.43 -14.17 -2.21
C THR A 24 8.86 -15.24 -1.29
N THR A 25 9.54 -15.52 -0.18
CA THR A 25 9.13 -16.58 0.75
C THR A 25 8.75 -16.01 2.11
N ARG A 26 9.18 -16.65 3.18
CA ARG A 26 8.96 -16.21 4.55
C ARG A 26 10.05 -15.21 4.88
N ASP A 27 9.87 -13.97 4.45
CA ASP A 27 10.91 -12.93 4.53
C ASP A 27 10.45 -11.72 5.39
N ILE A 28 9.19 -11.74 5.90
CA ILE A 28 8.64 -10.70 6.77
C ILE A 28 8.96 -11.01 8.24
N VAL A 29 9.60 -10.06 8.93
CA VAL A 29 9.93 -10.16 10.36
C VAL A 29 8.64 -10.21 11.19
N ALA A 30 8.30 -11.39 11.73
CA ALA A 30 7.08 -11.58 12.54
C ALA A 30 7.34 -11.44 14.06
N GLY A 31 8.61 -11.53 14.49
CA GLY A 31 8.99 -11.66 15.90
C GLY A 31 10.34 -11.00 16.24
N THR A 32 11.06 -11.58 17.20
CA THR A 32 12.51 -11.31 17.38
C THR A 32 13.24 -11.56 16.06
N PRO A 33 14.35 -10.86 15.77
CA PRO A 33 14.83 -10.54 14.41
C PRO A 33 15.24 -11.71 13.49
N THR A 34 14.95 -12.95 13.88
CA THR A 34 15.25 -14.19 13.13
C THR A 34 14.00 -15.03 12.83
N ILE A 35 12.80 -14.59 13.24
CA ILE A 35 11.55 -15.27 12.92
C ILE A 35 10.90 -14.58 11.73
N TYR A 36 11.07 -15.18 10.56
CA TYR A 36 10.46 -14.71 9.33
C TYR A 36 9.20 -15.50 8.97
N GLY A 37 8.19 -14.79 8.47
CA GLY A 37 6.91 -15.32 8.03
C GLY A 37 6.47 -14.68 6.71
N GLN A 38 5.29 -15.06 6.23
CA GLN A 38 4.68 -14.44 5.04
C GLN A 38 3.71 -13.30 5.37
N LEU A 39 3.36 -13.14 6.65
CA LEU A 39 2.39 -12.17 7.13
C LEU A 39 2.80 -11.66 8.51
N TYR A 40 2.71 -10.36 8.68
CA TYR A 40 2.68 -9.69 9.98
C TYR A 40 1.44 -8.82 10.07
N THR A 41 0.76 -8.84 11.22
CA THR A 41 -0.32 -7.89 11.54
C THR A 41 -0.16 -7.44 12.98
N GLY A 42 -0.06 -6.13 13.21
CA GLY A 42 0.13 -5.60 14.56
C GLY A 42 0.72 -4.18 14.56
N PRO A 43 0.99 -3.62 15.74
CA PRO A 43 1.64 -2.32 15.86
C PRO A 43 3.09 -2.39 15.34
N GLN A 44 3.59 -1.30 14.74
CA GLN A 44 5.02 -1.23 14.43
C GLN A 44 5.83 -1.21 15.74
N LEU A 45 6.69 -2.21 15.93
CA LEU A 45 7.60 -2.32 17.07
C LEU A 45 8.97 -2.77 16.57
N GLY A 46 9.92 -1.84 16.47
CA GLY A 46 11.23 -2.10 15.87
C GLY A 46 11.09 -2.56 14.42
N LEU A 47 11.69 -3.71 14.09
CA LEU A 47 11.72 -4.27 12.72
C LEU A 47 10.49 -5.11 12.36
N ARG A 48 9.51 -5.29 13.24
CA ARG A 48 8.34 -6.13 12.94
C ARG A 48 7.60 -5.63 11.70
N GLY A 49 7.26 -6.57 10.83
CA GLY A 49 6.63 -6.31 9.55
C GLY A 49 7.56 -5.77 8.46
N ALA A 50 8.84 -5.53 8.73
CA ALA A 50 9.81 -5.25 7.67
C ALA A 50 10.19 -6.56 6.94
N ALA A 51 10.60 -6.45 5.68
CA ALA A 51 11.35 -7.51 5.03
C ALA A 51 12.82 -7.45 5.52
N GLY A 52 13.38 -8.58 5.94
CA GLY A 52 14.77 -8.66 6.40
C GLY A 52 15.48 -9.83 5.76
N ASP A 53 16.71 -9.60 5.26
CA ASP A 53 17.47 -10.57 4.46
C ASP A 53 16.61 -11.16 3.30
N GLY A 54 15.68 -10.34 2.80
CA GLY A 54 14.62 -10.76 1.90
C GLY A 54 15.09 -10.72 0.46
N GLY A 55 14.62 -11.68 -0.35
CA GLY A 55 14.78 -11.58 -1.79
C GLY A 55 16.21 -11.65 -2.31
N ARG A 56 17.03 -12.61 -1.82
CA ARG A 56 18.46 -12.75 -2.15
C ARG A 56 19.29 -11.53 -1.73
N ASP A 57 19.19 -11.13 -0.46
CA ASP A 57 19.96 -10.00 0.10
C ASP A 57 19.62 -8.64 -0.54
N ALA A 58 18.46 -8.53 -1.22
CA ALA A 58 18.01 -7.29 -1.84
C ALA A 58 17.23 -6.38 -0.89
N PHE A 59 16.84 -6.90 0.28
CA PHE A 59 16.06 -6.15 1.26
C PHE A 59 16.58 -6.34 2.67
N ASP A 60 17.23 -5.29 3.15
CA ASP A 60 17.59 -5.15 4.55
C ASP A 60 16.67 -4.12 5.21
N THR A 61 15.88 -4.57 6.18
CA THR A 61 14.97 -3.70 6.94
C THR A 61 13.95 -2.93 6.07
N TYR A 62 13.59 -3.48 4.90
CA TYR A 62 12.70 -2.80 3.97
C TYR A 62 11.27 -2.70 4.52
N GLY A 63 10.71 -1.50 4.43
CA GLY A 63 9.44 -1.13 5.04
C GLY A 63 9.54 -0.62 6.46
N TYR A 64 10.71 -0.22 6.93
CA TYR A 64 10.87 0.37 8.26
C TYR A 64 10.45 1.85 8.31
N TYR A 65 9.81 2.27 9.41
CA TYR A 65 9.67 3.68 9.80
C TYR A 65 10.63 3.99 10.93
N THR A 66 11.24 5.18 10.93
CA THR A 66 12.31 5.58 11.86
C THR A 66 11.92 5.68 13.35
N SER A 67 10.66 5.37 13.70
CA SER A 67 10.15 5.33 15.08
C SER A 67 8.88 4.49 15.15
N ASP A 68 8.56 3.95 16.33
CA ASP A 68 7.33 3.16 16.56
C ASP A 68 6.03 4.00 16.55
N ALA A 69 6.14 5.33 16.68
CA ALA A 69 5.03 6.29 16.54
C ALA A 69 5.39 7.44 15.58
N PRO A 70 5.47 7.17 14.26
CA PRO A 70 5.90 8.16 13.28
C PRO A 70 5.05 9.42 13.33
N GLY A 71 5.68 10.57 13.61
CA GLY A 71 4.98 11.85 13.69
C GLY A 71 3.93 11.94 14.80
N GLY A 72 4.03 11.10 15.85
CA GLY A 72 3.08 11.06 16.96
C GLY A 72 1.78 10.30 16.66
N LEU A 73 1.69 9.61 15.52
CA LEU A 73 0.55 8.78 15.14
C LEU A 73 0.75 7.33 15.59
N GLN A 74 -0.33 6.67 16.03
CA GLN A 74 -0.31 5.24 16.28
C GLN A 74 -0.29 4.49 14.95
N LEU A 75 0.75 3.69 14.71
CA LEU A 75 0.89 2.87 13.49
C LEU A 75 0.48 1.42 13.76
N THR A 76 -0.50 0.93 13.00
CA THR A 76 -0.80 -0.50 12.85
C THR A 76 -0.50 -0.93 11.42
N ARG A 77 0.17 -2.06 11.27
CA ARG A 77 0.66 -2.58 10.00
C ARG A 77 0.04 -3.91 9.68
N ARG A 78 -0.19 -4.13 8.38
CA ARG A 78 -0.29 -5.45 7.76
C ARG A 78 0.77 -5.55 6.67
N ALA A 79 1.76 -6.42 6.87
CA ALA A 79 2.84 -6.67 5.91
C ALA A 79 2.76 -8.10 5.38
N GLU A 80 2.85 -8.27 4.07
CA GLU A 80 2.57 -9.53 3.40
C GLU A 80 3.60 -9.81 2.30
N ALA A 81 4.00 -11.08 2.17
CA ALA A 81 4.78 -11.61 1.07
C ALA A 81 3.90 -12.56 0.23
N PHE A 82 3.69 -12.19 -1.03
CA PHE A 82 2.86 -12.92 -2.00
C PHE A 82 3.77 -13.68 -2.97
N ALA A 83 4.03 -14.95 -2.64
CA ALA A 83 4.91 -15.82 -3.42
C ALA A 83 4.50 -15.95 -4.90
N ASP A 84 3.20 -16.01 -5.19
CA ASP A 84 2.65 -16.10 -6.55
C ASP A 84 2.86 -14.83 -7.37
N GLN A 85 3.09 -13.69 -6.71
CA GLN A 85 3.31 -12.38 -7.34
C GLN A 85 4.76 -11.91 -7.25
N ASN A 86 5.62 -12.62 -6.49
CA ASN A 86 6.95 -12.16 -6.08
C ASN A 86 6.93 -10.75 -5.47
N LEU A 87 5.92 -10.48 -4.63
CA LEU A 87 5.53 -9.14 -4.21
C LEU A 87 5.46 -9.04 -2.69
N TYR A 88 6.03 -7.98 -2.14
CA TYR A 88 5.72 -7.52 -0.80
C TYR A 88 4.71 -6.37 -0.82
N ARG A 89 3.82 -6.37 0.17
CA ARG A 89 2.89 -5.27 0.43
C ARG A 89 2.94 -4.87 1.89
N TRP A 90 2.93 -3.56 2.13
CA TRP A 90 2.68 -2.95 3.42
C TRP A 90 1.40 -2.12 3.34
N PHE A 91 0.39 -2.49 4.11
CA PHE A 91 -0.75 -1.65 4.41
C PHE A 91 -0.60 -1.10 5.83
N ASP A 92 -0.25 0.18 5.89
CA ASP A 92 0.07 0.89 7.12
C ASP A 92 -1.08 1.84 7.47
N THR A 93 -1.67 1.68 8.65
CA THR A 93 -2.75 2.54 9.16
C THR A 93 -2.21 3.42 10.28
N PHE A 94 -2.28 4.73 10.08
CA PHE A 94 -1.89 5.75 11.04
C PHE A 94 -3.15 6.33 11.68
N THR A 95 -3.26 6.19 13.00
CA THR A 95 -4.41 6.68 13.77
C THR A 95 -3.98 7.82 14.68
N ASN A 96 -4.72 8.92 14.64
CA ASN A 96 -4.55 10.01 15.60
C ASN A 96 -5.44 9.76 16.81
N THR A 97 -4.82 9.36 17.92
CA THR A 97 -5.50 9.09 19.20
C THR A 97 -5.56 10.31 20.12
N THR A 98 -5.08 11.47 19.66
CA THR A 98 -5.05 12.71 20.44
C THR A 98 -6.30 13.57 20.24
N GLY A 99 -6.44 14.62 21.04
CA GLY A 99 -7.53 15.60 20.90
C GLY A 99 -7.29 16.72 19.88
N ALA A 100 -6.15 16.75 19.19
CA ALA A 100 -5.80 17.79 18.22
C ALA A 100 -5.43 17.21 16.85
N THR A 101 -5.63 17.98 15.78
CA THR A 101 -5.17 17.58 14.43
C THR A 101 -3.65 17.48 14.41
N ILE A 102 -3.13 16.39 13.84
CA ILE A 102 -1.69 16.18 13.63
C ILE A 102 -1.38 16.42 12.17
N THR A 103 -0.42 17.30 11.89
CA THR A 103 0.20 17.46 10.56
C THR A 103 1.67 17.11 10.67
N THR A 104 2.12 16.10 9.93
CA THR A 104 3.47 15.55 10.06
C THR A 104 3.94 14.92 8.75
N THR A 105 5.24 14.66 8.64
CA THR A 105 5.78 13.78 7.61
C THR A 105 6.12 12.44 8.23
N VAL A 106 5.74 11.34 7.57
CA VAL A 106 6.18 9.99 7.91
C VAL A 106 7.06 9.45 6.79
N ARG A 107 8.16 8.79 7.16
CA ARG A 107 9.14 8.27 6.20
C ARG A 107 9.15 6.75 6.21
N PHE A 108 8.73 6.15 5.11
CA PHE A 108 8.89 4.73 4.84
C PHE A 108 10.28 4.50 4.24
N THR A 109 11.05 3.55 4.75
CA THR A 109 12.45 3.31 4.33
C THR A 109 12.75 1.84 4.08
N GLY A 110 13.85 1.58 3.38
CA GLY A 110 14.49 0.27 3.33
C GLY A 110 15.91 0.36 2.81
N ASP A 111 16.75 -0.63 3.11
CA ASP A 111 17.98 -0.87 2.35
C ASP A 111 17.69 -1.78 1.16
N LEU A 112 18.35 -1.49 0.05
CA LEU A 112 18.24 -2.22 -1.21
C LEU A 112 19.38 -3.22 -1.42
N GLY A 113 20.19 -3.47 -0.39
CA GLY A 113 21.23 -4.50 -0.37
C GLY A 113 22.33 -4.21 0.64
N SER A 114 23.34 -5.08 0.69
CA SER A 114 24.52 -4.93 1.58
C SER A 114 25.66 -4.14 0.92
N ASP A 115 25.62 -3.98 -0.40
CA ASP A 115 26.73 -3.41 -1.16
C ASP A 115 26.41 -2.05 -1.79
N SER A 116 27.48 -1.27 -1.93
CA SER A 116 27.38 0.08 -2.46
C SER A 116 27.04 0.08 -3.95
N LEU A 117 26.53 1.22 -4.46
CA LEU A 117 26.32 1.55 -5.88
C LEU A 117 24.92 1.22 -6.45
N THR A 118 23.87 1.26 -5.64
CA THR A 118 22.50 1.23 -6.18
C THR A 118 22.17 2.47 -7.01
N SER A 119 21.44 2.26 -8.09
CA SER A 119 21.12 3.31 -9.06
C SER A 119 19.71 3.20 -9.60
N ILE A 120 19.06 4.35 -9.79
CA ILE A 120 17.71 4.45 -10.33
C ILE A 120 17.77 4.18 -11.84
N ARG A 121 17.01 3.19 -12.30
CA ARG A 121 16.87 2.83 -13.73
C ARG A 121 15.59 3.37 -14.33
N ALA A 122 14.52 3.46 -13.54
CA ALA A 122 13.29 4.12 -13.90
C ALA A 122 12.67 4.77 -12.66
N SER A 123 11.96 5.88 -12.85
CA SER A 123 11.19 6.50 -11.78
C SER A 123 10.04 7.31 -12.35
N GLY A 124 9.08 7.64 -11.50
CA GLY A 124 8.00 8.56 -11.80
C GLY A 124 7.20 8.85 -10.55
N ALA A 125 6.06 9.53 -10.69
CA ALA A 125 5.19 9.85 -9.58
C ALA A 125 4.74 8.58 -8.83
N GLY A 126 5.34 8.33 -7.66
CA GLY A 126 4.99 7.22 -6.78
C GLY A 126 5.60 5.86 -7.11
N PHE A 127 6.65 5.79 -7.95
CA PHE A 127 7.43 4.56 -8.09
C PHE A 127 8.90 4.81 -8.42
N MET A 128 9.71 3.80 -8.13
CA MET A 128 11.13 3.75 -8.45
C MET A 128 11.53 2.31 -8.79
N VAL A 129 12.37 2.15 -9.80
CA VAL A 129 13.01 0.88 -10.14
C VAL A 129 14.51 1.05 -10.01
N THR A 130 15.13 0.20 -9.21
CA THR A 130 16.54 0.26 -8.85
C THR A 130 17.23 -1.07 -9.13
N CYS A 131 18.53 -0.98 -9.40
CA CYS A 131 19.42 -2.14 -9.41
C CYS A 131 20.85 -1.66 -9.12
N GLN A 132 21.73 -2.60 -8.83
CA GLN A 132 23.14 -2.32 -8.66
C GLN A 132 23.78 -1.74 -9.94
N PHE A 133 24.66 -0.75 -9.78
CA PHE A 133 25.38 -0.09 -10.86
C PHE A 133 26.61 -0.89 -11.28
N ASN A 134 26.39 -1.92 -12.09
CA ASN A 134 27.43 -2.54 -12.93
C ASN A 134 27.14 -2.39 -14.45
N GLY A 135 26.17 -1.53 -14.79
CA GLY A 135 25.71 -1.30 -16.17
C GLY A 135 24.72 -2.33 -16.70
N ALA A 136 24.64 -3.53 -16.11
CA ALA A 136 23.79 -4.63 -16.57
C ALA A 136 22.73 -5.08 -15.56
N CYS A 137 22.66 -4.49 -14.36
CA CYS A 137 21.81 -4.97 -13.26
C CYS A 137 22.04 -6.48 -13.02
N SER A 138 23.29 -6.93 -12.81
CA SER A 138 23.60 -8.37 -12.88
C SER A 138 24.13 -8.99 -11.58
N SER A 139 24.22 -8.23 -10.50
CA SER A 139 24.63 -8.77 -9.18
C SER A 139 23.41 -8.94 -8.29
N ASP A 140 22.69 -7.84 -8.03
CA ASP A 140 21.50 -7.86 -7.18
C ASP A 140 20.21 -7.94 -8.00
N PRO A 141 19.12 -8.44 -7.41
CA PRO A 141 17.79 -8.35 -7.99
C PRO A 141 17.41 -6.91 -8.37
N VAL A 142 16.64 -6.76 -9.44
CA VAL A 142 16.03 -5.46 -9.77
C VAL A 142 14.81 -5.26 -8.87
N VAL A 143 14.81 -4.18 -8.10
CA VAL A 143 13.72 -3.86 -7.19
C VAL A 143 12.81 -2.81 -7.82
N ALA A 144 11.51 -3.06 -7.80
CA ALA A 144 10.48 -2.07 -8.08
C ALA A 144 9.75 -1.69 -6.79
N ALA A 145 9.96 -0.46 -6.34
CA ALA A 145 9.25 0.16 -5.23
C ALA A 145 8.08 1.00 -5.74
N VAL A 146 6.87 0.77 -5.22
CA VAL A 146 5.66 1.53 -5.62
C VAL A 146 4.95 2.03 -4.38
N SER A 147 4.75 3.34 -4.31
CA SER A 147 4.23 4.06 -3.15
C SER A 147 3.07 4.99 -3.48
N SER A 148 2.75 5.24 -4.76
CA SER A 148 1.54 6.00 -5.14
C SER A 148 1.20 5.86 -6.63
N ASN A 149 -0.08 6.06 -6.98
CA ASN A 149 -0.53 6.30 -8.36
C ASN A 149 -1.02 7.75 -8.61
N ILE A 150 -1.17 8.55 -7.56
CA ILE A 150 -1.57 9.96 -7.63
C ILE A 150 -0.40 10.93 -7.35
N GLY A 151 0.82 10.41 -7.20
CA GLY A 151 2.00 11.22 -6.86
C GLY A 151 2.02 11.71 -5.42
N PHE A 152 1.29 11.04 -4.53
CA PHE A 152 1.33 11.34 -3.11
C PHE A 152 2.60 10.78 -2.48
N GLY A 153 3.45 11.67 -1.98
CA GLY A 153 4.73 11.37 -1.37
C GLY A 153 5.93 11.59 -2.30
N THR A 154 7.11 11.73 -1.70
CA THR A 154 8.38 11.99 -2.40
C THR A 154 9.35 10.85 -2.15
N SER A 155 9.70 10.12 -3.21
CA SER A 155 10.62 8.98 -3.15
C SER A 155 12.03 9.36 -3.58
N GLY A 156 13.04 8.72 -2.98
CA GLY A 156 14.44 8.98 -3.30
C GLY A 156 15.35 7.85 -2.82
N LEU A 157 16.64 8.00 -3.13
CA LEU A 157 17.71 7.23 -2.53
C LEU A 157 18.60 8.17 -1.70
N THR A 158 19.02 7.73 -0.53
CA THR A 158 20.06 8.39 0.26
C THR A 158 21.27 7.48 0.42
N ALA A 159 22.43 8.09 0.69
CA ALA A 159 23.62 7.32 1.03
C ALA A 159 23.37 6.45 2.27
N GLY A 160 23.64 5.14 2.17
CA GLY A 160 23.67 4.21 3.31
C GLY A 160 24.98 4.33 4.10
N SER A 161 25.18 3.43 5.07
CA SER A 161 26.45 3.30 5.82
C SER A 161 27.66 3.05 4.91
N HIS A 162 27.43 2.45 3.73
CA HIS A 162 28.41 2.22 2.67
C HIS A 162 28.43 3.32 1.61
N ALA A 163 28.66 4.58 2.00
CA ALA A 163 29.06 5.73 1.15
C ALA A 163 28.34 5.94 -0.22
N SER A 164 27.18 5.33 -0.46
CA SER A 164 26.49 5.24 -1.75
C SER A 164 24.99 5.02 -1.59
N ASN A 165 24.23 5.33 -2.62
CA ASN A 165 22.78 5.50 -2.63
C ASN A 165 21.97 4.20 -2.50
N ASP A 166 22.01 3.54 -1.35
CA ASP A 166 21.38 2.23 -1.16
C ASP A 166 20.12 2.24 -0.28
N ARG A 167 19.89 3.36 0.41
CA ARG A 167 18.73 3.53 1.28
C ARG A 167 17.56 4.11 0.49
N TYR A 168 16.57 3.29 0.17
CA TYR A 168 15.27 3.74 -0.31
C TYR A 168 14.53 4.53 0.77
N PHE A 169 13.87 5.61 0.35
CA PHE A 169 12.86 6.26 1.18
C PHE A 169 11.68 6.74 0.36
N THR A 170 10.53 6.88 1.03
CA THR A 170 9.41 7.72 0.58
C THR A 170 8.85 8.49 1.75
N ASP A 171 8.75 9.81 1.58
CA ASP A 171 8.16 10.73 2.55
C ASP A 171 6.71 11.03 2.21
N PHE A 172 5.82 10.90 3.20
CA PHE A 172 4.39 11.20 3.08
C PHE A 172 4.01 12.32 4.05
N ALA A 173 3.50 13.44 3.52
CA ALA A 173 2.95 14.52 4.33
C ALA A 173 1.50 14.19 4.70
N LEU A 174 1.25 13.87 5.97
CA LEU A 174 -0.05 13.48 6.50
C LEU A 174 -0.68 14.64 7.28
N THR A 175 -2.00 14.76 7.19
CA THR A 175 -2.82 15.53 8.12
C THR A 175 -3.95 14.63 8.59
N VAL A 176 -4.02 14.37 9.90
CA VAL A 176 -4.93 13.40 10.51
C VAL A 176 -5.68 14.07 11.66
N ARG A 177 -7.01 14.14 11.58
CA ARG A 177 -7.88 14.75 12.59
C ARG A 177 -7.98 13.90 13.85
N PRO A 178 -8.44 14.46 14.99
CA PRO A 178 -8.70 13.67 16.20
C PRO A 178 -9.59 12.46 15.91
N GLY A 179 -9.13 11.26 16.26
CA GLY A 179 -9.85 10.00 16.06
C GLY A 179 -9.85 9.46 14.63
N GLU A 180 -9.22 10.13 13.67
CA GLU A 180 -9.14 9.69 12.27
C GLU A 180 -8.01 8.67 12.07
N SER A 181 -8.21 7.79 11.09
CA SER A 181 -7.19 6.85 10.59
C SER A 181 -6.96 7.07 9.10
N VAL A 182 -5.69 7.16 8.70
CA VAL A 182 -5.27 7.21 7.29
C VAL A 182 -4.42 5.99 6.96
N GLY A 183 -4.64 5.43 5.78
CA GLY A 183 -3.94 4.26 5.26
C GLY A 183 -2.90 4.65 4.22
N LEU A 184 -1.75 3.99 4.23
CA LEU A 184 -0.75 4.04 3.16
C LEU A 184 -0.50 2.62 2.64
N LEU A 185 -0.46 2.49 1.31
CA LEU A 185 0.00 1.28 0.64
C LEU A 185 1.42 1.46 0.12
N ASN A 186 2.31 0.51 0.41
CA ASN A 186 3.61 0.44 -0.23
C ASN A 186 3.82 -0.97 -0.77
N PHE A 187 4.46 -1.06 -1.92
CA PHE A 187 4.76 -2.31 -2.59
C PHE A 187 6.25 -2.39 -2.91
N ALA A 188 6.79 -3.60 -2.86
CA ALA A 188 8.12 -3.90 -3.37
C ALA A 188 8.06 -5.22 -4.14
N PHE A 189 8.45 -5.18 -5.41
CA PHE A 189 8.57 -6.35 -6.27
C PHE A 189 10.03 -6.59 -6.60
N LEU A 190 10.46 -7.85 -6.60
CA LEU A 190 11.78 -8.21 -7.12
C LEU A 190 11.65 -8.83 -8.49
N ALA A 191 12.52 -8.44 -9.41
CA ALA A 191 12.79 -9.19 -10.61
C ALA A 191 14.19 -9.78 -10.51
N SER A 192 14.27 -11.10 -10.49
CA SER A 192 15.52 -11.84 -10.60
C SER A 192 15.17 -13.22 -11.12
N ASP A 193 15.79 -13.59 -12.23
CA ASP A 193 15.79 -14.97 -12.67
C ASP A 193 16.58 -15.86 -11.68
N ASN A 194 16.25 -17.14 -11.61
CA ASN A 194 16.95 -18.10 -10.76
C ASN A 194 18.44 -18.22 -11.12
N ALA A 195 18.78 -18.00 -12.39
CA ALA A 195 20.15 -18.00 -12.92
C ALA A 195 20.92 -16.70 -12.66
N GLY A 196 20.29 -15.70 -12.02
CA GLY A 196 20.87 -14.38 -11.76
C GLY A 196 20.20 -13.29 -12.59
N THR A 197 20.40 -12.05 -12.17
CA THR A 197 19.71 -10.88 -12.73
C THR A 197 20.19 -10.57 -14.15
N ASN A 198 19.28 -10.21 -15.05
CA ASN A 198 19.58 -9.83 -16.44
C ASN A 198 18.67 -8.70 -16.97
N ALA A 199 18.87 -8.31 -18.23
CA ALA A 199 18.12 -7.20 -18.84
C ALA A 199 16.59 -7.39 -18.88
N ASN A 200 16.11 -8.64 -18.91
CA ASN A 200 14.67 -8.91 -18.85
C ASN A 200 14.08 -8.60 -17.47
N ASP A 201 14.88 -8.73 -16.40
CA ASP A 201 14.44 -8.39 -15.05
C ASP A 201 14.16 -6.89 -14.91
N LEU A 202 14.98 -6.04 -15.55
CA LEU A 202 14.72 -4.61 -15.57
C LEU A 202 13.40 -4.29 -16.28
N ALA A 203 13.16 -4.89 -17.45
CA ALA A 203 11.92 -4.71 -18.18
C ALA A 203 10.71 -5.22 -17.39
N LEU A 204 10.85 -6.38 -16.72
CA LEU A 204 9.83 -6.97 -15.86
C LEU A 204 9.50 -6.09 -14.65
N ALA A 205 10.52 -5.58 -13.95
CA ALA A 205 10.35 -4.69 -12.81
C ALA A 205 9.66 -3.38 -13.21
N ILE A 206 10.04 -2.78 -14.35
CA ILE A 206 9.36 -1.60 -14.89
C ILE A 206 7.89 -1.91 -15.22
N ALA A 207 7.62 -3.02 -15.90
CA ALA A 207 6.26 -3.41 -16.26
C ALA A 207 5.39 -3.65 -15.00
N LYS A 208 5.93 -4.36 -14.00
CA LYS A 208 5.23 -4.61 -12.74
C LYS A 208 5.01 -3.34 -11.93
N ALA A 209 5.96 -2.41 -11.92
CA ALA A 209 5.77 -1.11 -11.29
C ALA A 209 4.59 -0.33 -11.91
N GLN A 210 4.49 -0.31 -13.24
CA GLN A 210 3.36 0.36 -13.91
C GLN A 210 2.03 -0.36 -13.69
N ASP A 211 2.05 -1.69 -13.68
CA ASP A 211 0.86 -2.49 -13.37
C ASP A 211 0.36 -2.19 -11.95
N LEU A 212 1.22 -2.23 -10.92
CA LEU A 212 0.84 -1.94 -9.54
C LEU A 212 0.37 -0.49 -9.33
N ARG A 213 0.82 0.47 -10.14
CA ARG A 213 0.27 1.84 -10.12
C ARG A 213 -1.14 1.89 -10.69
N THR A 214 -1.39 1.16 -11.76
CA THR A 214 -2.68 1.15 -12.45
C THR A 214 -3.70 0.29 -11.71
N ASN A 215 -3.25 -0.86 -11.21
CA ASN A 215 -4.01 -1.92 -10.57
C ASN A 215 -3.33 -2.29 -9.23
N PRO A 216 -3.39 -1.41 -8.21
CA PRO A 216 -2.76 -1.68 -6.93
C PRO A 216 -3.32 -2.97 -6.30
N PHE A 217 -2.41 -3.83 -5.83
CA PHE A 217 -2.77 -5.14 -5.32
C PHE A 217 -3.38 -5.03 -3.90
N VAL A 218 -4.71 -4.96 -3.82
CA VAL A 218 -5.48 -4.73 -2.59
C VAL A 218 -6.18 -5.99 -2.05
N ASP A 219 -5.86 -7.16 -2.60
CA ASP A 219 -6.46 -8.44 -2.21
C ASP A 219 -6.33 -8.70 -0.71
N GLY A 220 -7.42 -9.16 -0.09
CA GLY A 220 -7.48 -9.39 1.35
C GLY A 220 -7.66 -8.14 2.22
N LEU A 221 -7.69 -6.93 1.64
CA LEU A 221 -8.13 -5.72 2.36
C LEU A 221 -9.64 -5.56 2.27
N THR A 222 -10.27 -5.22 3.39
CA THR A 222 -11.70 -4.88 3.42
C THR A 222 -11.96 -3.54 2.74
N LEU A 223 -13.20 -3.31 2.28
CA LEU A 223 -13.58 -2.02 1.69
C LEU A 223 -13.37 -0.84 2.66
N ALA A 224 -13.57 -1.06 3.97
CA ALA A 224 -13.31 -0.04 4.98
C ALA A 224 -11.82 0.33 5.04
N GLN A 225 -10.93 -0.65 4.96
CA GLN A 225 -9.48 -0.42 4.92
C GLN A 225 -9.06 0.27 3.63
N GLN A 226 -9.57 -0.18 2.48
CA GLN A 226 -9.25 0.45 1.20
C GLN A 226 -9.67 1.93 1.18
N ARG A 227 -10.77 2.29 1.85
CA ARG A 227 -11.22 3.70 1.95
C ARG A 227 -10.34 4.59 2.82
N THR A 228 -9.49 4.03 3.69
CA THR A 228 -8.53 4.85 4.44
C THR A 228 -7.30 5.17 3.60
N VAL A 229 -7.05 4.46 2.51
CA VAL A 229 -5.86 4.64 1.66
C VAL A 229 -5.87 6.03 1.03
N VAL A 230 -4.83 6.82 1.32
CA VAL A 230 -4.72 8.20 0.81
C VAL A 230 -3.71 8.36 -0.32
N ASN A 231 -2.83 7.38 -0.51
CA ASN A 231 -1.75 7.46 -1.49
C ASN A 231 -2.06 6.76 -2.82
N PHE A 232 -3.22 6.10 -2.92
CA PHE A 232 -3.72 5.53 -4.17
C PHE A 232 -5.17 5.95 -4.41
N ASP A 233 -5.46 6.37 -5.64
CA ASP A 233 -6.83 6.35 -6.14
C ASP A 233 -7.19 4.92 -6.51
N LEU A 234 -8.06 4.31 -5.71
CA LEU A 234 -8.54 2.93 -5.87
C LEU A 234 -9.85 2.86 -6.68
N GLY A 235 -10.34 3.99 -7.22
CA GLY A 235 -11.58 4.02 -8.01
C GLY A 235 -12.83 3.63 -7.22
N LEU A 236 -12.79 3.73 -5.88
CA LEU A 236 -13.88 3.31 -5.02
C LEU A 236 -15.06 4.29 -5.15
N PRO A 237 -16.31 3.79 -5.19
CA PRO A 237 -17.46 4.67 -5.16
C PRO A 237 -17.49 5.45 -3.84
N PRO A 238 -17.95 6.72 -3.86
CA PRO A 238 -18.11 7.51 -2.65
C PRO A 238 -18.97 6.74 -1.65
N VAL A 239 -18.64 6.88 -0.35
CA VAL A 239 -19.47 6.30 0.71
C VAL A 239 -20.86 6.92 0.60
N GLN A 240 -21.84 6.15 0.13
CA GLN A 240 -23.23 6.54 0.25
C GLN A 240 -23.48 6.70 1.74
N GLY A 241 -23.72 7.94 2.20
CA GLY A 241 -23.87 8.24 3.61
C GLY A 241 -24.92 7.32 4.20
N VAL A 242 -24.55 6.51 5.19
CA VAL A 242 -25.54 5.85 6.04
C VAL A 242 -26.35 6.99 6.66
N PRO A 243 -27.69 6.98 6.57
CA PRO A 243 -28.49 8.03 7.18
C PRO A 243 -28.06 8.22 8.62
N GLU A 244 -27.73 9.46 9.01
CA GLU A 244 -27.24 9.72 10.36
C GLU A 244 -28.27 9.25 11.40
N PRO A 245 -27.89 8.89 12.63
CA PRO A 245 -28.84 8.46 13.67
C PRO A 245 -30.00 9.43 13.88
N ALA A 246 -29.77 10.75 13.68
CA ALA A 246 -30.83 11.75 13.70
C ALA A 246 -31.83 11.58 12.55
N THR A 247 -31.37 11.18 11.37
CA THR A 247 -32.22 10.86 10.22
C THR A 247 -33.08 9.64 10.50
N TRP A 248 -32.52 8.61 11.14
CA TRP A 248 -33.30 7.46 11.62
C TRP A 248 -34.33 7.87 12.68
N ALA A 249 -33.93 8.70 13.63
CA ALA A 249 -34.83 9.21 14.66
C ALA A 249 -35.97 10.05 14.07
N MET A 250 -35.70 10.86 13.04
CA MET A 250 -36.73 11.63 12.33
C MET A 250 -37.68 10.72 11.53
N MET A 251 -37.17 9.68 10.86
CA MET A 251 -38.02 8.72 10.16
C MET A 251 -38.91 7.94 11.14
N ILE A 252 -38.32 7.39 12.21
CA ILE A 252 -39.06 6.65 13.24
C ILE A 252 -40.07 7.57 13.94
N GLY A 253 -39.65 8.79 14.30
CA GLY A 253 -40.52 9.80 14.92
C GLY A 253 -41.67 10.22 14.01
N GLY A 254 -41.39 10.49 12.72
CA GLY A 254 -42.39 10.87 11.72
C GLY A 254 -43.42 9.77 11.49
N PHE A 255 -42.98 8.53 11.29
CA PHE A 255 -43.90 7.39 11.14
C PHE A 255 -44.67 7.08 12.42
N GLY A 256 -44.04 7.23 13.59
CA GLY A 256 -44.69 7.09 14.89
C GLY A 256 -45.84 8.09 15.06
N LEU A 257 -45.60 9.37 14.73
CA LEU A 257 -46.60 10.44 14.78
C LEU A 257 -47.75 10.21 13.79
N LEU A 258 -47.44 9.85 12.53
CA LEU A 258 -48.44 9.52 11.51
C LEU A 258 -49.33 8.36 11.97
N GLY A 259 -48.74 7.28 12.49
CA GLY A 259 -49.49 6.13 13.01
C GLY A 259 -50.32 6.45 14.25
N ALA A 260 -49.85 7.33 15.13
CA ALA A 260 -50.62 7.81 16.27
C ALA A 260 -51.83 8.66 15.84
N ALA A 261 -51.63 9.56 14.87
CA ALA A 261 -52.70 10.40 14.32
C ALA A 261 -53.79 9.56 13.62
N ALA A 262 -53.41 8.55 12.84
CA ALA A 262 -54.35 7.64 12.18
C ALA A 262 -55.18 6.84 13.21
N ARG A 263 -54.54 6.31 14.26
CA ARG A 263 -55.24 5.59 15.35
C ARG A 263 -56.22 6.48 16.12
N ARG A 264 -55.88 7.76 16.33
CA ARG A 264 -56.78 8.73 17.00
C ARG A 264 -58.05 8.97 16.17
N ARG A 265 -57.94 9.08 14.84
CA ARG A 265 -59.10 9.31 13.96
C ARG A 265 -60.08 8.13 13.98
N ASN A 266 -59.60 6.89 13.89
CA ASN A 266 -60.47 5.71 13.89
C ASN A 266 -61.27 5.56 15.20
N ARG A 267 -60.70 5.96 16.34
CA ARG A 267 -61.42 5.94 17.63
C ARG A 267 -62.57 6.95 17.69
N ILE A 268 -62.42 8.11 17.06
CA ILE A 268 -63.45 9.15 17.06
C ILE A 268 -64.64 8.74 16.17
N VAL A 269 -64.35 8.12 15.01
CA VAL A 269 -65.40 7.63 14.10
C VAL A 269 -66.21 6.49 14.74
N ALA A 270 -65.56 5.57 15.46
CA ALA A 270 -66.25 4.46 16.13
C ALA A 270 -67.12 4.87 17.34
N MET A 271 -66.93 6.06 17.91
CA MET A 271 -67.78 6.59 19.01
C MET A 271 -68.99 7.39 18.50
N SER A 272 -69.07 7.64 17.19
CA SER A 272 -70.11 8.47 16.57
C SER A 272 -71.16 7.64 15.79
N ALA A 273 -71.09 6.31 15.88
CA ALA A 273 -72.01 5.34 15.28
C ALA A 273 -72.68 4.53 16.39
#